data_AF-A0A378SNS0-F1
#
_entry.id   AF-A0A378SNS0-F1
#
_cell.length_a   1.000
_cell.length_b   1.000
_cell.length_c   1.000
_cell.angle_alpha   90.00
_cell.angle_beta   90.00
_cell.angle_gamma   90.00
#
_symmetry.space_group_name_H-M   'P 1'
#
loop_
_entity.id
_entity.type
_entity.pdbx_description
1 polymer ?
#
loop_
_entity_poly.entity_id
_entity_poly.type
_entity_poly.pdbx_seq_one_letter_code
_entity_poly.pdbx_strand_id
1 'polypeptide(L)'
;MRREHQSFQLKGHFPHSDTPRPGNSSVDSGLELRTSANRVLVVRRRDAEDLVLTTASRAEQAREASSVTARLFVALMRHDQHAQDVVTDVLPEVFPWVAFLSRQEVRAFVEELVSTMKAADSIDNPAPVAQVIDSWRHTAEVLADPELTAVLSKSTDADFGPVPAPCPPTHADQSSDFATHWSRATQTPAQPGRTYRGHHRAHPRSHQPGPART
;
A
#
# COMPACT_ATOMS: atom_id res chain seq x y z
N MET A 1 -52.46 -35.82 -47.96
CA MET A 1 -51.81 -34.54 -48.34
C MET A 1 -50.32 -34.68 -48.12
N ARG A 2 -49.56 -34.44 -49.18
CA ARG A 2 -48.09 -34.58 -49.32
C ARG A 2 -47.48 -33.17 -49.29
N ARG A 3 -46.40 -32.95 -48.54
CA ARG A 3 -45.25 -32.14 -48.99
C ARG A 3 -44.04 -32.26 -48.05
N GLU A 4 -43.02 -32.95 -48.55
CA GLU A 4 -41.60 -32.68 -48.31
C GLU A 4 -41.23 -31.32 -48.91
N HIS A 5 -40.19 -30.63 -48.40
CA HIS A 5 -39.22 -29.77 -49.11
C HIS A 5 -38.10 -29.43 -48.11
N GLN A 6 -36.99 -30.18 -48.10
CA GLN A 6 -35.73 -29.95 -48.83
C GLN A 6 -34.86 -28.78 -48.32
N SER A 7 -33.64 -29.16 -47.92
CA SER A 7 -32.46 -28.33 -47.69
C SER A 7 -31.99 -27.62 -48.95
N PHE A 8 -31.50 -26.38 -48.83
CA PHE A 8 -30.54 -25.79 -49.78
C PHE A 8 -29.54 -24.88 -49.05
N GLN A 9 -28.29 -25.31 -49.03
CA GLN A 9 -27.08 -24.52 -48.82
C GLN A 9 -26.88 -23.56 -50.00
N LEU A 10 -26.31 -22.37 -49.79
CA LEU A 10 -25.19 -21.82 -50.59
C LEU A 10 -24.82 -20.35 -50.24
N LYS A 11 -23.54 -20.20 -49.87
CA LYS A 11 -22.56 -19.26 -50.48
C LYS A 11 -22.54 -17.80 -50.01
N GLY A 12 -21.91 -17.57 -48.86
CA GLY A 12 -21.14 -16.34 -48.59
C GLY A 12 -19.65 -16.58 -48.89
N HIS A 13 -19.21 -16.13 -50.05
CA HIS A 13 -17.82 -16.16 -50.50
C HIS A 13 -17.06 -15.00 -49.83
N PHE A 14 -16.14 -15.30 -48.90
CA PHE A 14 -15.14 -14.33 -48.42
C PHE A 14 -13.76 -14.76 -48.92
N PRO A 15 -13.00 -13.87 -49.58
CA PRO A 15 -11.73 -14.23 -50.21
C PRO A 15 -10.61 -14.42 -49.17
N HIS A 16 -9.78 -15.42 -49.45
CA HIS A 16 -8.50 -15.67 -48.79
C HIS A 16 -7.42 -14.86 -49.51
N SER A 17 -6.56 -14.16 -48.78
CA SER A 17 -5.20 -13.80 -49.22
C SER A 17 -4.32 -13.54 -48.01
N ASP A 18 -3.58 -14.59 -47.68
CA ASP A 18 -2.19 -14.67 -47.25
C ASP A 18 -1.62 -13.79 -46.11
N THR A 19 -1.06 -14.54 -45.16
CA THR A 19 -0.18 -14.15 -44.05
C THR A 19 1.07 -13.39 -44.51
N PRO A 20 1.71 -12.66 -43.58
CA PRO A 20 3.08 -13.06 -43.25
C PRO A 20 3.45 -13.03 -41.76
N ARG A 21 4.10 -14.13 -41.38
CA ARG A 21 5.25 -14.25 -40.47
C ARG A 21 4.99 -14.59 -38.99
N PRO A 22 5.54 -15.71 -38.48
CA PRO A 22 5.49 -16.07 -37.07
C PRO A 22 6.57 -15.30 -36.30
N GLY A 23 6.24 -14.79 -35.12
CA GLY A 23 7.24 -14.14 -34.29
C GLY A 23 6.73 -13.33 -33.10
N ASN A 24 5.99 -13.97 -32.17
CA ASN A 24 6.08 -13.73 -30.73
C ASN A 24 5.28 -14.78 -29.94
N SER A 25 5.63 -16.05 -30.10
CA SER A 25 5.36 -16.99 -29.02
C SER A 25 6.08 -16.49 -27.75
N SER A 26 5.36 -16.50 -26.64
CA SER A 26 5.84 -16.23 -25.27
C SER A 26 5.68 -14.79 -24.76
N VAL A 27 4.44 -14.47 -24.39
CA VAL A 27 4.10 -14.04 -23.03
C VAL A 27 2.71 -14.60 -22.69
N ASP A 28 2.56 -15.92 -22.87
CA ASP A 28 1.40 -16.68 -22.40
C ASP A 28 1.83 -17.56 -21.22
N SER A 29 2.55 -16.94 -20.27
CA SER A 29 3.02 -17.59 -19.05
C SER A 29 3.00 -16.57 -17.94
N GLY A 30 1.95 -16.60 -17.12
CA GLY A 30 2.00 -16.03 -15.76
C GLY A 30 0.82 -15.19 -15.30
N LEU A 31 -0.11 -14.79 -16.16
CA LEU A 31 -1.40 -14.22 -15.70
C LEU A 31 -2.41 -15.36 -15.54
N GLU A 32 -2.23 -16.19 -14.51
CA GLU A 32 -3.35 -16.97 -14.00
C GLU A 32 -4.38 -15.99 -13.42
N LEU A 33 -5.28 -15.54 -14.29
CA LEU A 33 -6.42 -14.71 -13.98
C LEU A 33 -7.42 -15.54 -13.17
N ARG A 34 -7.13 -15.74 -11.89
CA ARG A 34 -8.15 -16.12 -10.92
C ARG A 34 -9.00 -14.87 -10.68
N THR A 35 -9.97 -14.63 -11.56
CA THR A 35 -11.04 -13.65 -11.32
C THR A 35 -11.88 -14.15 -10.15
N SER A 36 -11.32 -13.97 -8.95
CA SER A 36 -11.99 -14.23 -7.71
C SER A 36 -12.92 -13.04 -7.49
N ALA A 37 -14.07 -13.25 -6.85
CA ALA A 37 -15.18 -12.29 -6.69
C ALA A 37 -14.81 -10.88 -6.17
N ASN A 38 -13.54 -10.61 -5.83
CA ASN A 38 -13.00 -9.38 -5.27
C ASN A 38 -12.28 -8.44 -6.29
N ARG A 39 -12.16 -8.77 -7.58
CA ARG A 39 -11.46 -7.91 -8.58
C ARG A 39 -10.06 -7.42 -8.14
N VAL A 40 -9.33 -8.28 -7.44
CA VAL A 40 -7.96 -8.02 -7.01
C VAL A 40 -7.03 -8.81 -7.91
N LEU A 41 -5.97 -8.18 -8.42
CA LEU A 41 -4.93 -8.85 -9.21
C LEU A 41 -3.62 -8.85 -8.43
N VAL A 42 -3.08 -10.04 -8.17
CA VAL A 42 -1.79 -10.22 -7.51
C VAL A 42 -0.71 -10.35 -8.59
N VAL A 43 0.24 -9.42 -8.60
CA VAL A 43 1.42 -9.45 -9.48
C VAL A 43 2.58 -10.03 -8.69
N ARG A 44 2.96 -11.25 -9.05
CA ARG A 44 4.13 -11.90 -8.45
C ARG A 44 5.41 -11.34 -9.07
N ARG A 45 6.36 -10.94 -8.23
CA ARG A 45 7.66 -10.41 -8.67
C ARG A 45 8.76 -11.42 -8.37
N ARG A 46 9.75 -11.51 -9.25
CA ARG A 46 10.79 -12.55 -9.17
C ARG A 46 11.67 -12.42 -7.93
N ASP A 47 12.00 -11.18 -7.57
CA ASP A 47 12.98 -10.86 -6.52
C ASP A 47 12.44 -9.79 -5.56
N ALA A 48 11.13 -9.74 -5.37
CA ALA A 48 10.47 -8.75 -4.52
C ALA A 48 9.10 -9.21 -4.06
N GLU A 49 8.52 -8.48 -3.11
CA GLU A 49 7.18 -8.73 -2.59
C GLU A 49 6.11 -8.67 -3.69
N ASP A 50 5.12 -9.55 -3.53
CA ASP A 50 3.95 -9.60 -4.39
C ASP A 50 3.17 -8.28 -4.30
N LEU A 51 2.81 -7.71 -5.45
CA LEU A 51 2.02 -6.48 -5.50
C LEU A 51 0.54 -6.80 -5.68
N VAL A 52 -0.33 -6.02 -5.05
CA VAL A 52 -1.77 -6.14 -5.17
C VAL A 52 -2.31 -4.94 -5.95
N LEU A 53 -2.87 -5.19 -7.13
CA LEU A 53 -3.54 -4.17 -7.94
C LEU A 53 -5.06 -4.23 -7.71
N THR A 54 -5.61 -3.09 -7.33
CA THR A 54 -7.05 -2.83 -7.20
C THR A 54 -7.37 -1.41 -7.65
N THR A 55 -8.63 -1.02 -7.70
CA THR A 55 -9.00 0.36 -8.02
C THR A 55 -8.62 1.28 -6.85
N ALA A 56 -8.15 2.50 -7.15
CA ALA A 56 -7.81 3.48 -6.12
C ALA A 56 -8.98 3.74 -5.15
N SER A 57 -10.21 3.84 -5.67
CA SER A 57 -11.41 4.00 -4.83
C SER A 57 -11.65 2.83 -3.87
N ARG A 58 -11.35 1.58 -4.26
CA ARG A 58 -11.50 0.42 -3.37
C ARG A 58 -10.40 0.38 -2.32
N ALA A 59 -9.16 0.71 -2.69
CA ALA A 59 -8.07 0.85 -1.73
C ALA A 59 -8.41 1.91 -0.67
N GLU A 60 -8.93 3.06 -1.09
CA GLU A 60 -9.34 4.14 -0.19
C GLU A 60 -10.51 3.74 0.72
N GLN A 61 -11.52 3.04 0.20
CA GLN A 61 -12.63 2.54 1.01
C GLN A 61 -12.17 1.52 2.07
N ALA A 62 -11.27 0.61 1.71
CA ALA A 62 -10.71 -0.36 2.66
C ALA A 62 -9.93 0.35 3.76
N ARG A 63 -9.13 1.36 3.38
CA ARG A 63 -8.37 2.21 4.29
C ARG A 63 -9.27 2.98 5.25
N GLU A 64 -10.30 3.63 4.73
CA GLU A 64 -11.29 4.37 5.54
C GLU A 64 -11.99 3.45 6.54
N ALA A 65 -12.45 2.27 6.10
CA ALA A 65 -13.10 1.31 6.98
C ALA A 65 -12.16 0.82 8.09
N SER A 66 -10.91 0.51 7.76
CA SER A 66 -9.87 0.14 8.74
C SER A 66 -9.60 1.27 9.72
N SER A 67 -9.48 2.52 9.24
CA SER A 67 -9.27 3.72 10.06
C SER A 67 -10.42 3.95 11.04
N VAL A 68 -11.66 3.91 10.58
CA VAL A 68 -12.85 4.07 11.43
C VAL A 68 -12.90 2.97 12.51
N THR A 69 -12.63 1.72 12.13
CA THR A 69 -12.59 0.59 13.06
C THR A 69 -11.50 0.77 14.11
N ALA A 70 -10.30 1.17 13.68
CA ALA A 70 -9.17 1.39 14.58
C ALA A 70 -9.47 2.51 15.58
N ARG A 71 -10.05 3.62 15.13
CA ARG A 71 -10.45 4.74 16.00
C ARG A 71 -11.53 4.33 17.00
N LEU A 72 -12.52 3.55 16.57
CA LEU A 72 -13.57 3.03 17.46
C LEU A 72 -12.97 2.11 18.54
N PHE A 73 -12.08 1.21 18.15
CA PHE A 73 -11.39 0.31 19.09
C PHE A 73 -10.54 1.08 20.10
N VAL A 74 -9.73 2.05 19.63
CA VAL A 74 -8.93 2.92 20.49
C VAL A 74 -9.80 3.73 21.45
N ALA A 75 -10.95 4.24 20.98
CA ALA A 75 -11.89 4.95 21.84
C ALA A 75 -12.45 4.03 22.93
N LEU A 76 -12.92 2.83 22.57
CA LEU A 76 -13.43 1.85 23.53
C LEU A 76 -12.39 1.49 24.60
N MET A 77 -11.17 1.18 24.17
CA MET A 77 -10.07 0.79 25.08
C MET A 77 -9.63 1.92 26.01
N ARG A 78 -9.77 3.19 25.62
CA ARG A 78 -9.38 4.33 26.47
C ARG A 78 -10.45 4.74 27.48
N HIS A 79 -11.71 4.46 27.20
CA HIS A 79 -12.83 4.96 28.00
C HIS A 79 -13.36 3.94 29.02
N ASP A 80 -13.10 2.66 28.82
CA ASP A 80 -13.67 1.60 29.65
C ASP A 80 -12.61 0.57 30.08
N GLN A 81 -12.30 0.55 31.37
CA GLN A 81 -11.39 -0.44 31.97
C GLN A 81 -11.99 -1.86 31.95
N HIS A 82 -13.32 -1.97 32.09
CA HIS A 82 -14.00 -3.26 31.98
C HIS A 82 -13.88 -3.82 30.56
N ALA A 83 -13.96 -2.96 29.54
CA ALA A 83 -13.74 -3.37 28.16
C ALA A 83 -12.32 -3.91 27.93
N GLN A 84 -11.29 -3.35 28.57
CA GLN A 84 -9.91 -3.88 28.49
C GLN A 84 -9.80 -5.29 29.08
N ASP A 85 -10.46 -5.54 30.22
CA ASP A 85 -10.44 -6.85 30.87
C ASP A 85 -11.18 -7.89 30.01
N VAL A 86 -12.34 -7.54 29.46
CA VAL A 86 -13.08 -8.39 28.53
C VAL A 86 -12.24 -8.70 27.28
N VAL A 87 -11.58 -7.69 26.70
CA VAL A 87 -10.69 -7.87 25.55
C VAL A 87 -9.54 -8.83 25.88
N THR A 88 -8.95 -8.70 27.07
CA THR A 88 -7.89 -9.59 27.55
C THR A 88 -8.37 -11.04 27.63
N ASP A 89 -9.62 -11.27 28.03
CA ASP A 89 -10.18 -12.62 28.16
C ASP A 89 -10.58 -13.24 26.79
N VAL A 90 -10.98 -12.45 25.80
CA VAL A 90 -11.35 -12.95 24.45
C VAL A 90 -10.18 -13.01 23.46
N LEU A 91 -9.06 -12.34 23.77
CA LEU A 91 -7.88 -12.28 22.89
C LEU A 91 -7.37 -13.67 22.44
N PRO A 92 -7.35 -14.71 23.29
CA PRO A 92 -6.94 -16.05 22.87
C PRO A 92 -7.82 -16.68 21.78
N GLU A 93 -9.08 -16.24 21.63
CA GLU A 93 -9.95 -16.70 20.54
C GLU A 93 -9.54 -16.12 19.18
N VAL A 94 -8.98 -14.90 19.19
CA VAL A 94 -8.52 -14.19 17.98
C VAL A 94 -7.06 -14.53 17.66
N PHE A 95 -6.23 -14.61 18.69
CA PHE A 95 -4.79 -14.87 18.61
C PHE A 95 -4.42 -16.04 19.51
N PRO A 96 -4.53 -17.29 19.03
CA PRO A 96 -4.32 -18.48 19.87
C PRO A 96 -2.94 -18.55 20.54
N TRP A 97 -1.91 -17.95 19.94
CA TRP A 97 -0.56 -17.88 20.50
C TRP A 97 -0.47 -17.04 21.78
N VAL A 98 -1.46 -16.17 22.06
CA VAL A 98 -1.53 -15.38 23.30
C VAL A 98 -1.67 -16.27 24.54
N ALA A 99 -2.11 -17.52 24.39
CA ALA A 99 -2.20 -18.49 25.48
C ALA A 99 -0.85 -18.79 26.17
N PHE A 100 0.28 -18.50 25.51
CA PHE A 100 1.63 -18.64 26.09
C PHE A 100 2.09 -17.40 26.88
N LEU A 101 1.31 -16.32 26.86
CA LEU A 101 1.58 -15.10 27.62
C LEU A 101 0.89 -15.13 28.99
N SER A 102 1.56 -14.58 30.01
CA SER A 102 0.94 -14.27 31.29
C SER A 102 -0.10 -13.15 31.14
N ARG A 103 -1.06 -13.06 32.07
CA ARG A 103 -2.08 -11.99 32.05
C ARG A 103 -1.48 -10.58 32.01
N GLN A 104 -0.31 -10.38 32.64
CA GLN A 104 0.39 -9.10 32.60
C GLN A 104 0.94 -8.80 31.20
N GLU A 105 1.51 -9.79 30.52
CA GLU A 105 2.02 -9.67 29.15
C GLU A 105 0.88 -9.46 28.15
N VAL A 106 -0.27 -10.11 28.33
CA VAL A 106 -1.46 -9.83 27.49
C VAL A 106 -1.91 -8.38 27.63
N ARG A 107 -1.94 -7.84 28.85
CA ARG A 107 -2.28 -6.42 29.07
C ARG A 107 -1.26 -5.49 28.41
N ALA A 108 0.04 -5.80 28.51
CA ALA A 108 1.09 -5.04 27.85
C ALA A 108 0.94 -5.06 26.32
N PHE A 109 0.63 -6.22 25.74
CA PHE A 109 0.33 -6.35 24.31
C PHE A 109 -0.86 -5.48 23.89
N VAL A 110 -1.98 -5.53 24.62
CA VAL A 110 -3.17 -4.72 24.31
C VAL A 110 -2.86 -3.22 24.39
N GLU A 111 -2.12 -2.79 25.41
CA GLU A 111 -1.71 -1.39 25.56
C GLU A 111 -0.84 -0.91 24.38
N GLU A 112 0.18 -1.70 24.01
CA GLU A 112 1.05 -1.40 22.88
C GLU A 112 0.29 -1.38 21.55
N LEU A 113 -0.60 -2.36 21.34
CA LEU A 113 -1.43 -2.46 20.14
C LEU A 113 -2.33 -1.23 19.99
N VAL A 114 -3.03 -0.82 21.05
CA VAL A 114 -3.91 0.36 21.05
C VAL A 114 -3.13 1.65 20.80
N SER A 115 -1.98 1.80 21.47
CA SER A 115 -1.10 2.95 21.27
C SER A 115 -0.61 3.04 19.82
N THR A 116 -0.18 1.90 19.27
CA THR A 116 0.35 1.79 17.91
C THR A 116 -0.72 2.01 16.85
N MET A 117 -1.93 1.47 17.03
CA MET A 117 -3.05 1.71 16.11
C MET A 117 -3.39 3.20 16.01
N LYS A 118 -3.38 3.93 17.14
CA LYS A 118 -3.59 5.37 17.14
C LYS A 118 -2.47 6.12 16.39
N ALA A 119 -1.22 5.75 16.62
CA ALA A 119 -0.07 6.38 15.96
C ALA A 119 -0.05 6.09 14.45
N ALA A 120 -0.25 4.83 14.08
CA ALA A 120 -0.32 4.34 12.70
C ALA A 120 -1.41 5.04 11.89
N ASP A 121 -2.60 5.21 12.46
CA ASP A 121 -3.71 5.92 11.83
C ASP A 121 -3.38 7.41 11.57
N SER A 122 -2.60 8.05 12.44
CA SER A 122 -2.23 9.47 12.30
C SER A 122 -1.29 9.75 11.13
N ILE A 123 -0.47 8.77 10.75
CA ILE A 123 0.47 8.83 9.61
C ILE A 123 -0.01 7.99 8.42
N ASP A 124 -1.19 7.41 8.56
CA ASP A 124 -1.88 6.64 7.54
C ASP A 124 -1.05 5.45 7.01
N ASN A 125 -0.37 4.76 7.93
CA ASN A 125 0.52 3.63 7.66
C ASN A 125 0.21 2.47 8.62
N PRO A 126 -0.33 1.32 8.14
CA PRO A 126 -0.69 0.19 8.99
C PRO A 126 0.49 -0.72 9.35
N ALA A 127 1.66 -0.59 8.72
CA ALA A 127 2.79 -1.49 8.92
C ALA A 127 3.25 -1.63 10.39
N PRO A 128 3.28 -0.56 11.22
CA PRO A 128 3.64 -0.69 12.63
C PRO A 128 2.69 -1.59 13.43
N VAL A 129 1.40 -1.62 13.09
CA VAL A 129 0.42 -2.47 13.78
C VAL A 129 0.70 -3.95 13.53
N ALA A 130 0.99 -4.31 12.27
CA ALA A 130 1.39 -5.67 11.90
C ALA A 130 2.70 -6.07 12.62
N GLN A 131 3.67 -5.16 12.67
CA GLN A 131 4.93 -5.40 13.37
C GLN A 131 4.73 -5.69 14.86
N VAL A 132 3.84 -4.98 15.56
CA VAL A 132 3.53 -5.25 16.98
C VAL A 132 2.97 -6.65 17.15
N ILE A 133 2.00 -7.05 16.30
CA ILE A 133 1.40 -8.39 16.35
C ILE A 133 2.47 -9.47 16.15
N ASP A 134 3.33 -9.32 15.14
CA ASP A 134 4.40 -10.29 14.87
C ASP A 134 5.45 -10.32 15.98
N SER A 135 5.80 -9.17 16.56
CA SER A 135 6.79 -9.09 17.66
C SER A 135 6.30 -9.79 18.93
N TRP A 136 5.02 -9.61 19.28
CA TRP A 136 4.41 -10.30 20.42
C TRP A 136 4.21 -11.78 20.15
N ARG A 137 3.93 -12.17 18.90
CA ARG A 137 3.92 -13.58 18.51
C ARG A 137 5.29 -14.23 18.71
N HIS A 138 6.38 -13.60 18.27
CA HIS A 138 7.73 -14.12 18.52
C HIS A 138 8.04 -14.21 20.02
N THR A 139 7.57 -13.26 20.82
CA THR A 139 7.69 -13.31 22.28
C THR A 139 6.96 -14.54 22.85
N ALA A 140 5.74 -14.81 22.40
CA ALA A 140 4.99 -16.00 22.78
C ALA A 140 5.68 -17.30 22.34
N GLU A 141 6.29 -17.33 21.16
CA GLU A 141 7.06 -18.47 20.65
C GLU A 141 8.29 -18.76 21.53
N VAL A 142 8.97 -17.72 22.01
CA VAL A 142 10.06 -17.86 22.99
C VAL A 142 9.54 -18.40 24.32
N LEU A 143 8.46 -17.81 24.86
CA LEU A 143 7.88 -18.20 26.15
C LEU A 143 7.28 -19.61 26.14
N ALA A 144 6.86 -20.11 24.97
CA ALA A 144 6.43 -21.49 24.79
C ALA A 144 7.58 -22.50 24.94
N ASP A 145 8.83 -22.08 24.76
CA ASP A 145 10.02 -22.89 24.97
C ASP A 145 10.70 -22.52 26.31
N PRO A 146 10.51 -23.33 27.37
CA PRO A 146 11.07 -23.03 28.69
C PRO A 146 12.61 -23.12 28.72
N GLU A 147 13.23 -23.95 27.88
CA GLU A 147 14.70 -24.03 27.81
C GLU A 147 15.26 -22.75 27.18
N LEU A 148 14.68 -22.31 26.06
CA LEU A 148 15.06 -21.06 25.41
C LEU A 148 14.81 -19.85 26.32
N THR A 149 13.65 -19.81 26.99
CA THR A 149 13.33 -18.76 27.96
C THR A 149 14.36 -18.71 29.10
N ALA A 150 14.76 -19.86 29.63
CA ALA A 150 15.76 -19.94 30.69
C ALA A 150 17.14 -19.43 30.22
N VAL A 151 17.53 -19.74 28.98
CA VAL A 151 18.78 -19.25 28.38
C VAL A 151 18.74 -17.73 28.19
N LEU A 152 17.65 -17.19 27.64
CA LEU A 152 17.50 -15.76 27.35
C LEU A 152 17.29 -14.91 28.61
N SER A 153 16.68 -15.46 29.65
CA SER A 153 16.44 -14.77 30.93
C SER A 153 17.66 -14.78 31.84
N LYS A 154 18.71 -15.53 31.50
CA LYS A 154 19.93 -15.57 32.29
C LYS A 154 20.65 -14.23 32.21
N SER A 155 20.86 -13.58 33.35
CA SER A 155 21.67 -12.36 33.41
C SER A 155 23.07 -12.65 32.87
N THR A 156 23.50 -11.83 31.92
CA THR A 156 24.87 -11.91 31.39
C THR A 156 25.64 -10.75 32.00
N ASP A 157 26.20 -10.99 33.17
CA ASP A 157 26.99 -10.01 33.96
C ASP A 157 28.37 -9.72 33.34
N ALA A 158 28.59 -10.12 32.08
CA ALA A 158 29.81 -9.86 31.35
C ALA A 158 29.68 -8.53 30.59
N ASP A 159 30.57 -7.59 30.88
CA ASP A 159 30.79 -6.43 30.02
C ASP A 159 31.41 -6.94 28.71
N PHE A 160 30.59 -7.05 27.65
CA PHE A 160 31.00 -7.50 26.32
C PHE A 160 31.90 -6.50 25.59
N GLY A 161 32.40 -5.48 26.30
CA GLY A 161 33.26 -4.45 25.77
C GLY A 161 32.48 -3.36 25.03
N PRO A 162 33.16 -2.27 24.64
CA PRO A 162 32.53 -1.14 23.99
C PRO A 162 32.01 -1.52 22.60
N VAL A 163 30.75 -1.19 22.31
CA VAL A 163 30.14 -1.34 20.99
C VAL A 163 30.87 -0.39 20.01
N PRO A 164 31.54 -0.90 18.96
CA PRO A 164 32.21 -0.05 17.99
C PRO A 164 31.19 0.82 17.26
N ALA A 165 31.56 2.07 16.99
CA ALA A 165 30.71 2.97 16.23
C ALA A 165 30.44 2.38 14.83
N PRO A 166 29.22 2.54 14.29
CA PRO A 166 28.92 2.11 12.93
C PRO A 166 29.88 2.80 11.96
N CYS A 167 30.69 2.01 11.25
CA CYS A 167 31.56 2.54 10.21
C CYS A 167 30.67 3.10 9.10
N PRO A 168 30.84 4.37 8.68
CA PRO A 168 30.06 4.91 7.58
C PRO A 168 30.29 4.05 6.34
N PRO A 169 29.23 3.72 5.56
CA PRO A 169 29.42 2.96 4.35
C PRO A 169 30.32 3.75 3.40
N THR A 170 31.48 3.16 3.08
CA THR A 170 32.40 3.68 2.05
C THR A 170 31.74 3.51 0.68
N HIS A 171 30.74 4.34 0.37
CA HIS A 171 30.33 4.64 -0.99
C HIS A 171 31.04 5.92 -1.43
N ALA A 172 32.36 5.94 -1.33
CA ALA A 172 33.20 6.93 -2.00
C ALA A 172 33.26 6.59 -3.50
N ASP A 173 32.12 6.66 -4.19
CA ASP A 173 32.08 6.74 -5.66
C ASP A 173 30.72 7.17 -6.24
N GLN A 174 29.60 7.04 -5.50
CA GLN A 174 28.26 7.28 -6.08
C GLN A 174 27.74 8.73 -5.95
N SER A 175 28.34 9.56 -5.08
CA SER A 175 27.87 10.93 -4.85
C SER A 175 28.20 11.89 -6.00
N SER A 176 29.28 11.62 -6.76
CA SER A 176 29.67 12.45 -7.91
C SER A 176 28.74 12.25 -9.11
N ASP A 177 28.27 11.03 -9.34
CA ASP A 177 27.32 10.72 -10.41
C ASP A 177 25.92 11.24 -10.11
N PHE A 178 25.48 11.16 -8.85
CA PHE A 178 24.18 11.70 -8.43
C PHE A 178 24.12 13.23 -8.55
N ALA A 179 25.18 13.94 -8.13
CA ALA A 179 25.30 15.40 -8.24
C ALA A 179 25.24 15.88 -9.70
N THR A 180 25.87 15.13 -10.61
CA THR A 180 25.94 15.46 -12.04
C THR A 180 24.63 15.15 -12.76
N HIS A 181 23.94 14.06 -12.37
CA HIS A 181 22.67 13.66 -12.96
C HIS A 181 21.52 14.63 -12.63
N TRP A 182 21.42 15.13 -11.39
CA TRP A 182 20.35 16.09 -11.02
C TRP A 182 20.58 17.49 -11.59
N SER A 183 21.84 17.91 -11.74
CA SER A 183 22.19 19.21 -12.34
C SER A 183 21.84 19.28 -13.83
N ARG A 184 21.87 18.14 -14.54
CA ARG A 184 21.43 18.07 -15.94
C ARG A 184 19.91 18.08 -16.09
N ALA A 185 19.17 17.56 -15.11
CA ALA A 185 17.70 17.50 -15.14
C ALA A 185 17.02 18.86 -14.87
N THR A 186 17.72 19.82 -14.26
CA THR A 186 17.20 21.17 -13.97
C THR A 186 17.62 22.22 -14.99
N GLN A 187 18.48 21.86 -15.94
CA GLN A 187 18.89 22.75 -17.03
C GLN A 187 17.76 22.87 -18.07
N THR A 188 16.84 23.80 -17.81
CA THR A 188 15.83 24.22 -18.79
C THR A 188 16.55 24.80 -20.02
N PRO A 189 16.36 24.26 -21.24
CA PRO A 189 16.89 24.91 -22.42
C PRO A 189 16.26 26.30 -22.57
N ALA A 190 17.10 27.33 -22.66
CA ALA A 190 16.65 28.69 -22.89
C ALA A 190 15.81 28.73 -24.18
N GLN A 191 14.51 29.03 -24.05
CA GLN A 191 13.64 29.25 -25.20
C GLN A 191 14.02 30.58 -25.87
N PRO A 192 14.31 30.61 -27.19
CA PRO A 192 14.34 31.86 -27.93
C PRO A 192 12.92 32.46 -28.00
N GLY A 193 12.83 33.76 -27.73
CA GLY A 193 11.62 34.47 -27.37
C GLY A 193 10.41 34.29 -28.30
N ARG A 194 9.27 33.91 -27.72
CA ARG A 194 7.94 34.11 -28.29
C ARG A 194 7.41 35.46 -27.83
N THR A 195 7.44 36.44 -28.73
CA THR A 195 6.69 37.69 -28.58
C THR A 195 5.19 37.39 -28.61
N TYR A 196 4.52 37.54 -27.48
CA TYR A 196 3.07 37.45 -27.38
C TYR A 196 2.46 38.76 -27.92
N ARG A 197 1.93 38.72 -29.15
CA ARG A 197 1.19 39.84 -29.77
C ARG A 197 -0.27 39.76 -29.33
N GLY A 198 -0.64 40.58 -28.34
CA GLY A 198 -2.02 40.71 -27.88
C GLY A 198 -2.93 41.28 -28.98
N HIS A 199 -3.85 40.46 -29.49
CA HIS A 199 -4.99 40.93 -30.27
C HIS A 199 -6.05 41.49 -29.33
N HIS A 200 -6.10 42.82 -29.21
CA HIS A 200 -7.24 43.52 -28.61
C HIS A 200 -8.48 43.31 -29.47
N ARG A 201 -9.47 42.59 -28.93
CA ARG A 201 -10.84 42.55 -29.46
C ARG A 201 -11.64 43.62 -28.71
N ALA A 202 -12.15 44.60 -29.46
CA ALA A 202 -12.95 45.70 -28.96
C ALA A 202 -14.32 45.23 -28.46
N HIS A 203 -14.75 45.72 -27.30
CA HIS A 203 -16.14 45.71 -26.84
C HIS A 203 -16.79 47.09 -27.05
N PRO A 204 -18.12 47.16 -27.25
CA PRO A 204 -18.78 48.35 -27.75
C PRO A 204 -19.16 49.37 -26.66
N ARG A 205 -19.28 50.61 -27.12
CA ARG A 205 -19.70 51.83 -26.42
C ARG A 205 -20.93 51.64 -25.54
N SER A 206 -20.86 52.21 -24.32
CA SER A 206 -22.04 52.67 -23.58
C SER A 206 -21.85 54.14 -23.22
N HIS A 207 -22.84 54.93 -23.61
CA HIS A 207 -22.98 56.37 -23.44
C HIS A 207 -22.91 56.80 -21.96
N GLN A 208 -22.24 57.92 -21.71
CA GLN A 208 -22.37 58.71 -20.49
C GLN A 208 -22.87 60.11 -20.89
N PRO A 209 -23.99 60.62 -20.34
CA PRO A 209 -24.36 62.03 -20.49
C PRO A 209 -23.63 62.88 -19.43
N GLY A 210 -23.20 64.07 -19.84
CA GLY A 210 -22.37 64.99 -19.06
C GLY A 210 -23.09 65.74 -17.94
N PRO A 211 -22.34 66.55 -17.16
CA PRO A 211 -22.86 67.28 -16.01
C PRO A 211 -23.36 68.68 -16.40
N ALA A 212 -24.38 69.17 -15.69
CA ALA A 212 -24.72 70.59 -15.66
C ALA A 212 -25.10 71.03 -14.24
N ARG A 213 -24.49 72.15 -13.85
CA ARG A 213 -24.65 72.93 -12.60
C ARG A 213 -26.10 73.29 -12.31
N THR A 214 -26.48 73.33 -11.03
CA THR A 214 -26.57 74.55 -10.19
C THR A 214 -26.72 74.14 -8.72
#